data_AF-A0A521LKI0-F1
#
_entry.id   AF-A0A521LKI0-F1
#
_cell.length_a   1.000
_cell.length_b   1.000
_cell.length_c   1.000
_cell.angle_alpha   90.00
_cell.angle_beta   90.00
_cell.angle_gamma   90.00
#
_symmetry.space_group_name_H-M   'P 1'
#
loop_
_entity.id
_entity.type
_entity.pdbx_description
1 polymer ?
#
loop_
_entity_poly.entity_id
_entity_poly.type
_entity_poly.pdbx_seq_one_letter_code
_entity_poly.pdbx_strand_id
1 'polypeptide(L)' 'MPTLVKACPKCSKLMWIKEEHIKPLDDNTIGMTCPHCHQSVRFSLVTRGDNAVGPKMGH' A
#
# COMPACT_ATOMS: atom_id res chain seq x y z
N MET A 1 13.22 7.38 4.48
CA MET A 1 12.17 6.90 3.55
C MET A 1 10.88 6.73 4.34
N PRO A 2 9.73 7.24 3.89
CA PRO A 2 8.48 7.08 4.61
C PRO A 2 8.07 5.60 4.61
N THR A 3 8.03 4.99 5.79
CA THR A 3 7.51 3.64 5.95
C THR A 3 6.01 3.65 5.70
N LEU A 4 5.57 3.00 4.62
CA LEU A 4 4.16 2.92 4.26
C LEU A 4 3.49 1.81 5.10
N VAL A 5 2.45 2.16 5.85
CA VAL A 5 1.59 1.18 6.53
C VAL A 5 0.34 0.98 5.69
N LYS A 6 -0.03 -0.28 5.43
CA LYS A 6 -1.30 -0.64 4.76
C LYS A 6 -2.03 -1.71 5.56
N ALA A 7 -3.35 -1.70 5.47
CA ALA A 7 -4.17 -2.81 5.98
C ALA A 7 -4.19 -3.95 4.95
N CYS A 8 -3.93 -5.16 5.40
CA CYS A 8 -4.05 -6.35 4.55
C CYS A 8 -5.51 -6.55 4.13
N PRO A 9 -5.85 -6.63 2.83
CA PRO A 9 -7.23 -6.84 2.36
C PRO A 9 -7.79 -8.22 2.71
N LYS A 10 -6.96 -9.14 3.22
CA LYS A 10 -7.36 -10.52 3.55
C LYS A 10 -7.63 -10.72 5.04
N CYS A 11 -6.82 -10.13 5.91
CA CYS A 11 -6.94 -10.32 7.36
C CYS A 11 -7.19 -9.02 8.13
N SER A 12 -7.31 -7.90 7.43
CA SER A 12 -7.57 -6.55 7.98
C SER A 12 -6.52 -6.05 8.99
N LYS A 13 -5.43 -6.79 9.20
CA LYS A 13 -4.32 -6.39 10.06
C LYS A 13 -3.42 -5.39 9.36
N LEU A 14 -2.94 -4.41 10.11
CA LEU A 14 -1.95 -3.45 9.64
C LEU A 14 -0.60 -4.13 9.46
N MET A 15 0.08 -3.78 8.38
CA MET A 15 1.40 -4.29 8.07
C MET A 15 2.26 -3.21 7.44
N TRP A 16 3.56 -3.32 7.70
CA TRP A 16 4.57 -2.44 7.15
C TRP A 16 4.94 -2.91 5.75
N ILE A 17 4.83 -1.98 4.82
CA ILE A 17 5.25 -2.16 3.44
C ILE A 17 6.71 -1.73 3.36
N LYS A 18 7.60 -2.73 3.24
CA LYS A 18 9.02 -2.49 3.03
C LYS A 18 9.35 -2.60 1.55
N GLU A 19 10.10 -1.65 1.02
CA GLU A 19 10.48 -1.62 -0.39
C GLU A 19 11.22 -2.90 -0.81
N GLU A 20 12.05 -3.46 0.08
CA GLU A 20 12.76 -4.72 -0.20
C GLU A 20 11.84 -5.95 -0.41
N HIS A 21 10.60 -5.89 0.08
CA HIS A 21 9.63 -6.99 0.01
C HIS A 21 8.55 -6.75 -1.04
N ILE A 22 8.62 -5.61 -1.75
CA ILE A 22 7.71 -5.28 -2.84
C ILE A 22 8.15 -6.04 -4.09
N LYS A 23 7.22 -6.79 -4.68
CA LYS A 23 7.37 -7.32 -6.04
C LYS A 23 6.51 -6.48 -6.98
N PRO A 24 7.10 -5.70 -7.90
CA PRO A 24 6.31 -5.03 -8.93
C PRO A 24 5.58 -6.09 -9.76
N LEU A 25 4.26 -5.97 -9.88
CA LEU A 25 3.45 -6.85 -10.72
C LEU A 25 3.11 -6.16 -12.05
N ASP A 26 2.81 -4.87 -11.98
CA ASP A 26 2.59 -3.97 -13.11
C ASP A 26 2.98 -2.54 -12.69
N ASP A 27 2.94 -1.60 -13.63
CA ASP A 27 3.36 -0.20 -13.43
C ASP A 27 2.62 0.51 -12.28
N ASN A 28 1.43 0.03 -11.91
CA ASN A 28 0.57 0.66 -10.90
C ASN A 28 0.26 -0.28 -9.72
N THR A 29 0.84 -1.48 -9.66
CA THR A 29 0.45 -2.49 -8.67
C THR A 29 1.65 -3.24 -8.15
N ILE A 30 1.73 -3.33 -6.84
CA ILE A 30 2.74 -4.09 -6.11
C ILE A 30 2.11 -5.31 -5.46
N GLY A 31 2.82 -6.43 -5.54
CA GLY A 31 2.51 -7.67 -4.83
C GLY A 31 3.43 -7.84 -3.63
N MET A 32 2.89 -8.38 -2.53
CA MET A 32 3.69 -8.84 -1.39
C MET A 32 2.96 -9.90 -0.58
N THR A 33 3.69 -10.59 0.29
CA THR A 33 3.12 -11.55 1.23
C THR A 33 2.84 -10.87 2.57
N CYS A 34 1.60 -10.99 3.05
CA CYS A 34 1.24 -10.46 4.37
C CYS A 34 1.95 -11.28 5.48
N PRO A 35 2.63 -10.65 6.45
CA PRO A 35 3.30 -11.36 7.54
C PRO A 35 2.33 -11.98 8.57
N HIS A 36 1.05 -11.60 8.53
CA HIS A 36 0.06 -12.07 9.52
C HIS A 36 -0.74 -13.28 9.06
N CYS A 37 -1.12 -13.33 7.77
CA CYS A 37 -1.92 -14.42 7.22
C CYS A 37 -1.17 -15.22 6.15
N HIS A 38 0.07 -14.85 5.83
CA HIS A 38 0.92 -15.49 4.82
C HIS A 38 0.30 -15.53 3.41
N GLN A 39 -0.77 -14.77 3.16
CA GLN A 39 -1.38 -14.67 1.84
C GLN A 39 -0.69 -13.61 0.99
N SER A 40 -0.58 -13.89 -0.30
CA SER A 40 -0.17 -12.91 -1.30
C SER A 40 -1.27 -11.89 -1.51
N VAL A 41 -0.94 -10.62 -1.32
CA VAL A 41 -1.84 -9.48 -1.47
C VAL A 41 -1.26 -8.48 -2.46
N ARG A 42 -2.14 -7.72 -3.10
CA ARG A 42 -1.80 -6.70 -4.09
C ARG A 42 -2.25 -5.34 -3.60
N PHE A 43 -1.40 -4.33 -3.78
CA PHE A 43 -1.75 -2.94 -3.49
C PHE A 43 -1.48 -2.11 -4.73
N SER A 44 -2.41 -1.21 -5.05
CA SER A 44 -2.16 -0.19 -6.05
C SER A 44 -1.17 0.82 -5.49
N LEU A 45 -0.13 1.10 -6.27
CA LEU A 45 0.74 2.26 -6.08
C LEU A 45 -0.12 3.48 -6.39
N VAL A 46 -0.71 4.06 -5.35
CA VAL A 46 -1.41 5.33 -5.49
C VAL A 46 -0.37 6.33 -5.98
N THR A 47 -0.48 6.77 -7.23
CA THR A 47 0.38 7.81 -7.79
C THR A 47 0.32 9.01 -6.86
N ARG A 48 1.47 9.64 -6.61
CA ARG A 48 1.71 10.70 -5.62
C ARG A 48 0.76 11.92 -5.72
N GLY A 49 -0.16 11.96 -6.70
CA GLY A 49 -1.19 12.98 -6.89
C GLY A 49 -2.55 12.69 -6.22
N ASP A 50 -2.95 11.42 -6.01
CA ASP A 50 -4.27 11.10 -5.45
C ASP A 50 -4.36 11.38 -3.93
N ASN A 51 -3.22 11.34 -3.23
CA ASN A 51 -3.12 11.77 -1.82
C ASN A 51 -2.79 13.27 -1.70
N ALA A 52 -2.57 13.99 -2.81
CA ALA A 52 -2.24 15.42 -2.81
C ALA A 52 -3.48 16.32 -2.93
N VAL A 53 -4.67 15.76 -3.15
CA VAL A 53 -5.93 16.44 -2.85
C VAL A 53 -6.12 16.46 -1.34
N GLY A 54 -5.39 17.37 -0.69
CA GLY A 54 -5.71 17.80 0.66
C GLY A 54 -7.18 18.23 0.74
N PRO A 55 -7.78 18.24 1.94
CA PRO A 55 -9.17 18.67 2.08
C PRO A 55 -9.32 20.04 1.42
N LYS A 56 -10.25 20.17 0.46
CA LYS A 56 -10.67 21.48 -0.02
C LYS A 56 -11.23 22.19 1.21
N MET A 57 -10.43 23.04 1.85
CA MET A 57 -10.93 23.93 2.88
C MET A 57 -11.91 24.85 2.19
N GLY A 58 -13.19 24.52 2.33
CA GLY A 58 -14.29 25.34 1.84
C GLY A 58 -14.16 26.72 2.44
N HIS A 59 -14.28 27.73 1.58
CA HIS A 59 -14.42 29.12 1.96
C HIS A 59 -15.89 29.38 2.31
#